data_AF-A0A0G0BDT8-F1
#
_entry.id   AF-A0A0G0BDT8-F1
#
_cell.length_a   1.000
_cell.length_b   1.000
_cell.length_c   1.000
_cell.angle_alpha   90.00
_cell.angle_beta   90.00
_cell.angle_gamma   90.00
#
_symmetry.space_group_name_H-M   'P 1'
#
loop_
_entity.id
_entity.type
_entity.pdbx_description
1 polymer ?
#
loop_
_entity_poly.entity_id
_entity_poly.type
_entity_poly.pdbx_seq_one_letter_code
_entity_poly.pdbx_strand_id
1 'polypeptide(L)'
;MENIDYQIFIDKLVTVSLATLAAIIAAGLTLVFIYLVIIYFRLKKREEISLEMLTLEVRLPKENEIKIDAAEQMFASFSSLKKSGMWSFLDLDDVVSFEIIGRQSDIRFYISAPSRIIDLVEKTVYGYYPAADIKKVDEPNIFS
;
A
#
# COMPACT_ATOMS: atom_id res chain seq x y z
N MET A 1 -29.53 59.89 -15.86
CA MET A 1 -29.04 59.33 -14.59
C MET A 1 -29.34 57.83 -14.54
N GLU A 2 -30.57 57.41 -14.83
CA GLU A 2 -31.01 56.00 -14.81
C GLU A 2 -30.17 55.00 -15.65
N ASN A 3 -29.72 55.37 -16.86
CA ASN A 3 -28.87 54.51 -17.70
C ASN A 3 -27.45 54.29 -17.14
N ILE A 4 -26.90 55.27 -16.41
CA ILE A 4 -25.56 55.17 -15.82
C ILE A 4 -25.61 54.22 -14.61
N ASP A 5 -26.66 54.32 -13.79
CA ASP A 5 -26.86 53.44 -12.63
C ASP A 5 -27.09 51.98 -13.05
N TYR A 6 -27.82 51.77 -14.15
CA TYR A 6 -28.01 50.44 -14.73
C TYR A 6 -26.70 49.83 -15.23
N GLN A 7 -25.88 50.61 -15.94
CA GLN A 7 -24.58 50.14 -16.43
C GLN A 7 -23.63 49.79 -15.28
N ILE A 8 -23.56 50.63 -14.23
CA ILE A 8 -22.78 50.36 -13.03
C ILE A 8 -23.26 49.07 -12.32
N PHE A 9 -24.56 48.83 -12.28
CA PHE A 9 -25.13 47.61 -11.69
C PHE A 9 -24.70 46.36 -12.48
N ILE A 10 -24.79 46.40 -13.81
CA ILE A 10 -24.37 45.30 -14.69
C ILE A 10 -22.87 45.03 -14.56
N ASP A 11 -22.03 46.07 -14.57
CA ASP A 11 -20.58 45.93 -14.44
C ASP A 11 -20.19 45.29 -13.08
N LYS A 12 -20.87 45.70 -12.00
CA LYS A 12 -20.69 45.08 -10.67
C LYS A 12 -21.11 43.62 -10.67
N LEU A 13 -22.25 43.30 -11.28
CA LEU A 13 -22.77 41.93 -11.36
C LEU A 13 -21.81 41.03 -12.14
N VAL A 14 -21.34 41.47 -13.31
CA VAL A 14 -20.34 40.75 -14.13
C VAL A 14 -19.04 40.53 -13.34
N THR A 15 -18.55 41.57 -12.68
CA THR A 15 -17.29 41.49 -11.89
C THR A 15 -17.42 40.47 -10.75
N VAL A 16 -18.52 40.48 -10.01
CA VAL A 16 -18.75 39.54 -8.90
C VAL A 16 -18.88 38.10 -9.42
N SER A 17 -19.58 37.89 -10.55
CA SER A 17 -19.70 36.56 -11.17
C SER A 17 -18.35 36.02 -11.63
N LEU A 18 -17.53 36.85 -12.29
CA LEU A 18 -16.18 36.47 -12.72
C LEU A 18 -15.25 36.18 -11.53
N ALA A 19 -15.30 37.01 -10.48
CA ALA A 19 -14.51 36.80 -9.27
C ALA A 19 -14.90 35.49 -8.57
N THR A 20 -16.18 35.18 -8.51
CA THR A 20 -16.69 33.93 -7.91
C THR A 20 -16.24 32.71 -8.73
N LEU A 21 -16.35 32.79 -10.06
CA LEU A 21 -15.89 31.70 -10.94
C LEU A 21 -14.37 31.49 -10.81
N ALA A 22 -13.58 32.56 -10.80
CA ALA A 22 -12.14 32.50 -10.60
C ALA A 22 -11.78 31.87 -9.25
N ALA A 23 -12.52 32.21 -8.18
CA ALA A 23 -12.31 31.63 -6.85
C ALA A 23 -12.61 30.12 -6.82
N ILE A 24 -13.68 29.67 -7.49
CA ILE A 24 -14.02 28.23 -7.59
C ILE A 24 -12.93 27.48 -8.36
N ILE A 25 -12.47 28.03 -9.48
CA ILE A 25 -11.39 27.42 -10.28
C ILE A 25 -10.09 27.36 -9.46
N ALA A 26 -9.72 28.44 -8.77
CA ALA A 26 -8.53 28.47 -7.93
C ALA A 26 -8.62 27.45 -6.78
N ALA A 27 -9.79 27.31 -6.14
CA ALA A 27 -10.03 26.29 -5.12
C ALA A 27 -9.90 24.87 -5.69
N GLY A 28 -10.51 24.60 -6.85
CA GLY A 28 -10.41 23.32 -7.54
C GLY A 28 -8.97 22.95 -7.91
N LEU A 29 -8.23 23.88 -8.50
CA LEU A 29 -6.81 23.70 -8.83
C LEU A 29 -5.96 23.45 -7.58
N THR A 30 -6.26 24.14 -6.48
CA THR A 30 -5.58 23.94 -5.20
C THR A 30 -5.81 22.52 -4.66
N LEU A 31 -7.05 22.02 -4.70
CA LEU A 31 -7.36 20.65 -4.28
C LEU A 31 -6.67 19.60 -5.16
N VAL A 32 -6.66 19.80 -6.47
CA VAL A 32 -5.94 18.92 -7.42
C VAL A 32 -4.44 18.93 -7.13
N PHE A 33 -3.85 20.10 -6.89
CA PHE A 33 -2.44 20.21 -6.54
C PHE A 33 -2.11 19.46 -5.24
N ILE A 34 -2.90 19.65 -4.18
CA ILE A 34 -2.74 18.92 -2.91
C ILE A 34 -2.84 17.41 -3.15
N TYR A 35 -3.81 16.95 -3.94
CA TYR A 35 -3.98 15.54 -4.26
C TYR A 35 -2.77 14.95 -5.02
N LEU A 36 -2.23 15.67 -6.01
CA LEU A 36 -1.02 15.26 -6.73
C LEU A 36 0.20 15.19 -5.81
N VAL A 37 0.35 16.14 -4.89
CA VAL A 37 1.42 16.13 -3.89
C VAL A 37 1.29 14.89 -2.98
N ILE A 38 0.07 14.57 -2.51
CA ILE A 38 -0.17 13.36 -1.72
C ILE A 38 0.21 12.11 -2.51
N ILE A 39 -0.20 11.99 -3.78
CA ILE A 39 0.18 10.86 -4.64
C ILE A 39 1.69 10.76 -4.77
N TYR A 40 2.38 11.87 -5.03
CA TYR A 40 3.83 11.89 -5.19
C TYR A 40 4.54 11.35 -3.94
N PHE A 41 4.15 11.82 -2.75
CA PHE A 41 4.70 11.30 -1.49
C PHE A 41 4.40 9.83 -1.28
N ARG A 42 3.19 9.37 -1.64
CA ARG A 42 2.82 7.95 -1.54
C ARG A 42 3.61 7.08 -2.53
N LEU A 43 3.87 7.55 -3.74
CA LEU A 43 4.68 6.81 -4.72
C LEU A 43 6.12 6.67 -4.23
N LYS A 44 6.72 7.76 -3.75
CA LYS A 44 8.08 7.72 -3.19
C LYS A 44 8.19 6.76 -2.02
N LYS A 45 7.23 6.79 -1.09
CA LYS A 45 7.20 5.86 0.05
C LYS A 45 6.99 4.40 -0.38
N ARG A 46 6.24 4.14 -1.47
CA ARG A 46 6.09 2.79 -2.04
C ARG A 46 7.40 2.28 -2.61
N GLU A 47 8.13 3.14 -3.30
CA GLU A 47 9.44 2.81 -3.87
C GLU A 47 10.43 2.46 -2.76
N GLU A 48 10.52 3.29 -1.71
CA GLU A 48 11.37 3.03 -0.54
C GLU A 48 11.04 1.66 0.09
N ILE A 49 9.75 1.36 0.32
CA ILE A 49 9.33 0.06 0.87
C ILE A 49 9.70 -1.09 -0.08
N SER A 50 9.54 -0.91 -1.39
CA SER A 50 9.86 -1.94 -2.39
C SER A 50 11.35 -2.29 -2.42
N LEU A 51 12.22 -1.30 -2.18
CA LEU A 51 13.67 -1.51 -2.14
C LEU A 51 14.14 -2.22 -0.87
N GLU A 52 13.34 -2.17 0.20
CA GLU A 52 13.63 -2.77 1.50
C GLU A 52 12.92 -4.12 1.71
N MET A 53 12.33 -4.70 0.65
CA MET A 53 11.69 -6.01 0.73
C MET A 53 12.75 -7.10 0.96
N LEU A 54 12.46 -8.00 1.90
CA LEU A 54 13.26 -9.19 2.17
C LEU A 54 12.44 -10.43 1.87
N THR A 55 13.09 -11.44 1.30
CA THR A 55 12.47 -12.72 0.97
C THR A 55 12.90 -13.82 1.94
N LEU A 56 11.91 -14.57 2.42
CA LEU A 56 12.06 -15.73 3.27
C LEU A 56 11.74 -16.98 2.46
N GLU A 57 12.65 -17.94 2.41
CA GLU A 57 12.36 -19.31 1.97
C GLU A 57 11.83 -20.10 3.18
N VAL A 58 10.63 -20.65 3.05
CA VAL A 58 9.97 -21.48 4.07
C VAL A 58 9.95 -22.93 3.61
N ARG A 59 10.63 -23.79 4.36
CA ARG A 59 10.64 -25.25 4.11
C ARG A 59 9.91 -25.98 5.21
N LEU A 60 9.01 -26.87 4.82
CA LEU A 60 8.25 -27.72 5.73
C LEU A 60 8.71 -29.18 5.58
N PRO A 61 8.70 -29.97 6.67
CA PRO A 61 8.95 -31.40 6.58
C PRO A 61 7.86 -32.09 5.76
N LYS A 62 8.21 -33.19 5.09
CA LYS A 62 7.27 -33.94 4.24
C LYS A 62 6.05 -34.48 5.02
N GLU A 63 6.27 -34.89 6.27
CA GLU A 63 5.25 -35.44 7.16
C GLU A 63 4.42 -34.34 7.86
N ASN A 64 4.37 -33.13 7.29
CA ASN A 64 3.60 -32.01 7.84
C ASN A 64 2.10 -32.17 7.53
N GLU A 65 1.39 -32.97 8.32
CA GLU A 65 -0.08 -33.11 8.26
C GLU A 65 -0.81 -31.96 8.97
N ILE A 66 -0.40 -30.72 8.68
CA ILE A 66 -1.11 -29.55 9.17
C ILE A 66 -2.32 -29.32 8.29
N LYS A 67 -3.48 -29.24 8.95
CA LYS A 67 -4.76 -28.95 8.30
C LYS A 67 -4.75 -27.55 7.68
N ILE A 68 -5.60 -27.36 6.66
CA ILE A 68 -5.71 -26.11 5.90
C ILE A 68 -6.14 -24.93 6.80
N ASP A 69 -6.84 -25.21 7.89
CA ASP A 69 -7.28 -24.23 8.90
C ASP A 69 -6.10 -23.46 9.53
N ALA A 70 -4.95 -24.10 9.74
CA ALA A 70 -3.77 -23.42 10.27
C ALA A 70 -3.21 -22.39 9.29
N ALA A 71 -3.21 -22.70 7.99
CA ALA A 71 -2.80 -21.75 6.95
C ALA A 71 -3.79 -20.57 6.89
N GLU A 72 -5.09 -20.86 6.92
CA GLU A 72 -6.15 -19.85 6.92
C GLU A 72 -6.01 -18.90 8.12
N GLN A 73 -5.79 -19.45 9.32
CA GLN A 73 -5.57 -18.65 10.53
C GLN A 73 -4.27 -17.84 10.46
N MET A 74 -3.19 -18.42 9.91
CA MET A 74 -1.94 -17.70 9.69
C MET A 74 -2.15 -16.49 8.78
N PHE A 75 -2.82 -16.67 7.63
CA PHE A 75 -3.15 -15.55 6.74
C PHE A 75 -4.06 -14.52 7.40
N ALA A 76 -5.06 -14.97 8.17
CA ALA A 76 -5.95 -14.09 8.90
C ALA A 76 -5.19 -13.25 9.95
N SER A 77 -4.14 -13.79 10.58
CA SER A 77 -3.34 -13.04 11.56
C SER A 77 -2.65 -11.80 10.96
N PHE A 78 -2.28 -11.84 9.67
CA PHE A 78 -1.67 -10.70 8.97
C PHE A 78 -2.67 -9.58 8.64
N SER A 79 -3.98 -9.83 8.68
CA SER A 79 -4.99 -8.79 8.47
C SER A 79 -4.90 -7.66 9.51
N SER A 80 -4.33 -7.95 10.69
CA SER A 80 -4.07 -6.98 11.75
C SER A 80 -2.98 -5.94 11.40
N LEU A 81 -2.18 -6.17 10.35
CA LEU A 81 -1.14 -5.24 9.89
C LEU A 81 -1.69 -3.98 9.22
N LYS A 82 -2.99 -3.96 8.90
CA LYS A 82 -3.62 -2.82 8.26
C LYS A 82 -3.60 -1.59 9.16
N LYS A 83 -3.10 -0.47 8.64
CA LYS A 83 -3.05 0.77 9.42
C LYS A 83 -4.46 1.35 9.59
N SER A 84 -4.80 1.73 10.81
CA SER A 84 -6.08 2.36 11.16
C SER A 84 -5.87 3.77 11.71
N GLY A 85 -6.85 4.66 11.53
CA GLY A 85 -6.82 6.04 12.03
C GLY A 85 -7.29 7.07 11.00
N MET A 86 -7.61 8.28 11.48
CA MET A 86 -8.14 9.37 10.66
C MET A 86 -7.18 9.81 9.54
N TRP A 87 -5.88 9.56 9.70
CA TRP A 87 -4.83 9.94 8.76
C TRP A 87 -4.24 8.76 7.96
N SER A 88 -4.81 7.55 8.08
CA SER A 88 -4.26 6.36 7.40
C SER A 88 -4.30 6.47 5.88
N PHE A 89 -5.16 7.32 5.32
CA PHE A 89 -5.23 7.60 3.88
C PHE A 89 -3.96 8.28 3.33
N LEU A 90 -3.14 8.89 4.19
CA LEU A 90 -1.85 9.47 3.82
C LEU A 90 -0.73 8.43 3.87
N ASP A 91 -0.93 7.35 4.60
CA ASP A 91 0.05 6.29 4.79
C ASP A 91 -0.11 5.14 3.78
N LEU A 92 0.89 4.28 3.76
CA LEU A 92 0.87 3.02 3.02
C LEU A 92 0.77 1.87 4.00
N ASP A 93 -0.09 0.92 3.68
CA ASP A 93 -0.15 -0.37 4.36
C ASP A 93 1.08 -1.21 3.99
N ASP A 94 1.49 -2.07 4.92
CA ASP A 94 2.52 -3.07 4.64
C ASP A 94 1.95 -4.13 3.69
N VAL A 95 2.79 -4.61 2.77
CA VAL A 95 2.42 -5.62 1.78
C VAL A 95 3.26 -6.86 2.03
N VAL A 96 2.61 -8.02 2.10
CA VAL A 96 3.28 -9.32 2.21
C VAL A 96 2.92 -10.14 0.97
N SER A 97 3.92 -10.62 0.24
CA SER A 97 3.77 -11.53 -0.90
C SER A 97 3.99 -12.96 -0.45
N PHE A 98 3.22 -13.89 -1.00
CA PHE A 98 3.38 -15.33 -0.79
C PHE A 98 3.49 -16.00 -2.15
N GLU A 99 4.57 -16.75 -2.35
CA GLU A 99 4.91 -17.32 -3.65
C GLU A 99 5.23 -18.81 -3.52
N ILE A 100 4.89 -19.56 -4.55
CA ILE A 100 5.16 -21.00 -4.64
C ILE A 100 5.90 -21.25 -5.94
N ILE A 101 7.09 -21.84 -5.84
CA ILE A 101 7.91 -22.18 -7.00
C ILE A 101 8.11 -23.69 -7.03
N GLY A 102 7.62 -24.31 -8.09
CA GLY A 102 7.92 -25.70 -8.42
C GLY A 102 9.25 -25.80 -9.14
N ARG A 103 10.22 -26.49 -8.53
CA ARG A 103 11.45 -26.93 -9.19
C ARG A 103 11.30 -28.39 -9.61
N GLN A 104 12.24 -28.90 -10.41
CA GLN A 104 12.18 -30.30 -10.90
C GLN A 104 12.09 -31.35 -9.77
N SER A 105 12.63 -31.05 -8.57
CA SER A 105 12.71 -32.00 -7.46
C SER A 105 11.87 -31.64 -6.22
N ASP A 106 11.49 -30.37 -6.07
CA ASP A 106 10.93 -29.83 -4.83
C ASP A 106 10.02 -28.63 -5.09
N ILE A 107 9.08 -28.41 -4.18
CA ILE A 107 8.26 -27.20 -4.13
C ILE A 107 8.83 -26.32 -3.03
N ARG A 108 9.05 -25.05 -3.33
CA ARG A 108 9.54 -24.05 -2.38
C ARG A 108 8.50 -22.97 -2.17
N PHE A 109 8.36 -22.55 -0.92
CA PHE A 109 7.46 -21.49 -0.51
C PHE A 109 8.31 -20.27 -0.15
N TYR A 110 7.91 -19.11 -0.65
CA TYR A 110 8.57 -17.85 -0.40
C TYR A 110 7.60 -16.85 0.20
N ILE A 111 8.10 -16.04 1.13
CA ILE A 111 7.35 -14.93 1.71
C ILE A 111 8.21 -13.68 1.59
N SER A 112 7.73 -12.67 0.88
CA SER A 112 8.41 -11.38 0.74
C SER A 112 7.68 -10.31 1.54
N ALA A 113 8.38 -9.61 2.41
CA ALA A 113 7.80 -8.56 3.26
C ALA A 113 8.81 -7.42 3.51
N PRO A 114 8.34 -6.21 3.86
CA PRO A 114 9.22 -5.11 4.23
C PRO A 114 10.12 -5.50 5.41
N SER A 115 11.38 -5.10 5.35
CA SER A 115 12.39 -5.32 6.40
C SER A 115 11.88 -5.04 7.81
N ARG A 116 11.08 -3.98 7.98
CA ARG A 116 10.48 -3.56 9.26
C ARG A 116 9.56 -4.61 9.90
N ILE A 117 8.88 -5.44 9.12
CA ILE A 117 7.93 -6.44 9.63
C ILE A 117 8.43 -7.89 9.42
N ILE A 118 9.64 -8.07 8.90
CA ILE A 118 10.16 -9.41 8.57
C ILE A 118 10.20 -10.34 9.80
N ASP A 119 10.62 -9.81 10.95
CA ASP A 119 10.69 -10.58 12.20
C ASP A 119 9.30 -10.98 12.71
N LEU A 120 8.28 -10.15 12.45
CA LEU A 120 6.89 -10.49 12.78
C LEU A 120 6.43 -11.64 11.87
N VAL A 121 6.71 -11.54 10.57
CA VAL A 121 6.35 -12.58 9.60
C VAL A 121 7.01 -13.91 9.98
N GLU A 122 8.32 -13.93 10.27
CA GLU A 122 9.02 -15.13 10.71
C GLU A 122 8.39 -15.73 11.96
N LYS A 123 8.13 -14.91 12.99
CA LYS A 123 7.51 -15.37 14.25
C LYS A 123 6.10 -15.91 14.04
N THR A 124 5.31 -15.26 13.19
CA THR A 124 3.97 -15.73 12.84
C THR A 124 4.04 -17.08 12.15
N VAL A 125 4.90 -17.25 11.15
CA VAL A 125 5.08 -18.54 10.46
C VAL A 125 5.52 -19.61 11.45
N TYR A 126 6.50 -19.34 12.32
CA TYR A 126 6.92 -20.28 13.37
C TYR A 126 5.81 -20.61 14.37
N GLY A 127 4.90 -19.67 14.65
CA GLY A 127 3.76 -19.90 15.53
C GLY A 127 2.77 -20.93 14.99
N TYR A 128 2.52 -20.92 13.68
CA TYR A 128 1.61 -21.86 13.01
C TYR A 128 2.33 -23.12 12.50
N TYR A 129 3.60 -23.00 12.14
CA TYR A 129 4.46 -24.06 11.60
C TYR A 129 5.78 -24.15 12.40
N PRO A 130 5.77 -24.71 13.63
CA PRO A 130 6.96 -24.74 14.49
C PRO A 130 8.13 -25.53 13.91
N ALA A 131 7.84 -26.50 13.04
CA ALA A 131 8.85 -27.33 12.36
C ALA A 131 9.38 -26.71 11.06
N ALA A 132 8.98 -25.48 10.72
CA ALA A 132 9.47 -24.79 9.52
C ALA A 132 10.97 -24.46 9.62
N ASP A 133 11.71 -24.68 8.54
CA ASP A 133 13.06 -24.12 8.35
C ASP A 133 12.92 -22.86 7.50
N ILE A 134 13.12 -21.69 8.13
CA ILE A 134 12.98 -20.38 7.49
C ILE A 134 14.36 -19.77 7.27
N LYS A 135 14.66 -19.35 6.04
CA LYS A 135 15.93 -18.72 5.68
C LYS A 135 15.71 -17.44 4.88
N LYS A 136 16.45 -16.39 5.20
CA LYS A 136 16.54 -15.20 4.36
C LYS A 136 17.33 -15.55 3.11
N VAL A 137 16.75 -15.30 1.94
CA VAL A 137 17.33 -15.63 0.64
C VAL A 137 17.13 -14.45 -0.31
N ASP A 138 17.93 -14.43 -1.37
CA ASP A 138 17.69 -13.52 -2.48
C ASP A 138 16.40 -13.90 -3.22
N GLU A 139 15.76 -12.91 -3.84
CA GLU A 139 14.53 -13.11 -4.60
C GLU A 139 14.75 -14.17 -5.70
N PRO A 140 13.89 -15.20 -5.77
CA PRO A 140 14.10 -16.28 -6.73
C PRO A 140 13.91 -15.78 -8.17
N ASN A 141 14.95 -15.94 -8.98
CA ASN A 141 14.87 -15.63 -10.40
C ASN A 141 14.21 -16.78 -11.18
N ILE A 142 13.06 -16.51 -11.81
CA ILE A 142 12.31 -17.48 -12.63
C ILE A 142 12.82 -17.59 -14.08
N PHE A 143 13.77 -16.74 -14.48
CA PHE A 143 14.32 -16.67 -15.84
C PHE A 143 15.73 -17.29 -15.96
N SER A 144 16.32 -17.74 -14.85
CA SER A 144 17.64 -18.38 -14.80
C SER A 144 17.54 -19.90 -14.69
#